data_AF-A0A7I4A8G0-F1
#
_entry.id   AF-A0A7I4A8G0-F1
#
_cell.length_a   1.000
_cell.length_b   1.000
_cell.length_c   1.000
_cell.angle_alpha   90.00
_cell.angle_beta   90.00
_cell.angle_gamma   90.00
#
_symmetry.space_group_name_H-M   'P 1'
#
loop_
_entity.id
_entity.type
_entity.pdbx_description
1 polymer ?
#
loop_
_entity_poly.entity_id
_entity_poly.type
_entity_poly.pdbx_seq_one_letter_code
_entity_poly.pdbx_strand_id
1 'polypeptide(L)'
;MDSPEEDPAASQFIQNITIPSALITKDLGDSLKKALSDKEMVSIKLDWRESLPHPDKRVEYEFWTNSNDECGPKCDAQVEFVRNYKGVAQMLEQGGYTQFTPHYITWYCPQAFIESKQCKSQCINNGRYCAPDPEQDFSVGYDGKQVVIENLRQLCVFKVTNDTGKPWKWWDFVTDFQIRCPMKEKKYGPECAEEVIKSLSIDVGAVQKCMGDPNADQDHPILKHEQDAQVGQGDRGDVTILPTLIINNRQYRGKLDKSAVLKAICSGFEEASDPPVCLSDTLQTNECLENNGGCWSSGDLTACQDTFRGRVCQCPLVKGVQFEGDGYTHCEAKGPGRCKISNGECWQESRNGVTKSACQDDHAGCKCPEGFEGDGKNTTTGCVDINECTRKTKCQCSECSCTNTWGGYDCQCGGDLLYIGEHDTCISKQSQPSKLGWFVTLIVLAGLAVLGVGGYVVYKYRLRSYMDSEIRAIMAQYMPLDSQNESQIHMADEI
;
A
#
# COMPACT_ATOMS: atom_id res chain seq x y z
N MET A 1 -7.93 32.83 -30.72
CA MET A 1 -6.55 33.32 -30.90
C MET A 1 -6.32 33.28 -32.39
N ASP A 2 -6.29 34.45 -33.00
CA ASP A 2 -5.92 34.62 -34.40
C ASP A 2 -4.50 34.13 -34.62
N SER A 3 -4.19 33.69 -35.85
CA SER A 3 -2.85 33.20 -36.18
C SER A 3 -1.82 34.33 -36.02
N PRO A 4 -0.59 34.03 -35.57
CA PRO A 4 0.47 35.03 -35.38
C PRO A 4 0.89 35.78 -36.66
N GLU A 5 0.39 35.39 -37.82
CA GLU A 5 0.81 35.95 -39.12
C GLU A 5 0.11 37.28 -39.45
N GLU A 6 -0.94 37.67 -38.72
CA GLU A 6 -1.74 38.88 -39.02
C GLU A 6 -1.47 40.08 -38.09
N ASP A 7 -0.63 39.94 -37.06
CA ASP A 7 -0.32 41.03 -36.11
C ASP A 7 1.14 41.53 -36.25
N PRO A 8 1.38 42.81 -36.62
CA PRO A 8 2.71 43.43 -36.63
C PRO A 8 3.45 43.35 -35.29
N ALA A 9 2.74 43.19 -34.16
CA ALA A 9 3.33 42.96 -32.84
C ALA A 9 3.94 41.56 -32.69
N ALA A 10 3.44 40.55 -33.43
CA ALA A 10 3.95 39.17 -33.40
C ALA A 10 5.44 39.08 -33.78
N SER A 11 5.90 39.95 -34.68
CA SER A 11 7.30 40.03 -35.12
C SER A 11 8.28 40.37 -33.98
N GLN A 12 7.81 41.09 -32.95
CA GLN A 12 8.62 41.40 -31.76
C GLN A 12 8.73 40.19 -30.82
N PHE A 13 7.75 39.28 -30.84
CA PHE A 13 7.77 38.04 -30.04
C PHE A 13 8.65 36.95 -30.66
N ILE A 14 8.91 36.98 -31.98
CA ILE A 14 9.79 36.01 -32.66
C ILE A 14 11.20 35.98 -32.04
N GLN A 15 11.74 37.15 -31.65
CA GLN A 15 13.04 37.24 -30.99
C GLN A 15 13.06 36.65 -29.57
N ASN A 16 11.89 36.49 -28.95
CA ASN A 16 11.70 35.88 -27.64
C ASN A 16 11.21 34.42 -27.71
N ILE A 17 11.09 33.84 -28.91
CA ILE A 17 10.73 32.42 -29.04
C ILE A 17 11.92 31.59 -28.56
N THR A 18 11.75 31.03 -27.37
CA THR A 18 12.66 30.01 -26.85
C THR A 18 12.20 28.68 -27.43
N ILE A 19 12.87 28.19 -28.47
CA ILE A 19 12.58 26.85 -29.01
C ILE A 19 13.29 25.85 -28.10
N PRO A 20 12.56 25.00 -27.35
CA PRO A 20 13.18 23.92 -26.60
C PRO A 20 13.90 23.01 -27.60
N SER A 21 15.23 23.01 -27.52
CA SER A 21 16.11 22.19 -28.35
C SER A 21 16.70 21.09 -27.48
N ALA A 22 16.63 19.85 -27.97
CA ALA A 22 17.26 18.70 -27.34
C ALA A 22 18.42 18.24 -28.22
N LEU A 23 19.56 17.95 -27.59
CA LEU A 23 20.70 17.33 -28.26
C LEU A 23 20.47 15.82 -28.30
N ILE A 24 20.72 15.22 -29.45
CA ILE A 24 20.74 13.76 -29.63
C ILE A 24 22.16 13.31 -29.93
N THR A 25 22.45 12.03 -29.68
CA THR A 25 23.73 11.44 -30.04
C THR A 25 23.90 11.42 -31.57
N LYS A 26 25.15 11.49 -32.03
CA LYS A 26 25.48 11.45 -33.45
C LYS A 26 24.95 10.17 -34.11
N ASP A 27 25.07 9.03 -33.43
CA ASP A 27 24.64 7.73 -33.95
C ASP A 27 23.11 7.68 -34.17
N LEU A 28 22.33 8.21 -33.23
CA LEU A 28 20.88 8.35 -33.40
C LEU A 28 20.55 9.29 -34.55
N GLY A 29 21.23 10.43 -34.63
CA GLY A 29 21.05 11.41 -35.71
C GLY A 29 21.35 10.81 -37.10
N ASP A 30 22.42 10.03 -37.23
CA ASP A 30 22.78 9.38 -38.50
C ASP A 30 21.79 8.25 -38.85
N SER A 31 21.25 7.55 -37.85
CA SER A 31 20.20 6.54 -38.03
C SER A 31 18.87 7.16 -38.51
N LEU A 32 18.47 8.29 -37.94
CA LEU A 32 17.29 9.06 -38.38
C LEU A 32 17.46 9.55 -39.83
N LYS A 33 18.64 10.09 -40.18
CA LYS A 33 18.93 10.54 -41.55
C LYS A 33 18.85 9.40 -42.56
N LYS A 34 19.34 8.22 -42.19
CA LYS A 34 19.28 7.02 -43.02
C LYS A 34 17.84 6.59 -43.26
N ALA A 35 17.05 6.42 -42.21
CA ALA A 35 15.64 6.04 -42.31
C ALA A 35 14.81 7.04 -43.16
N LEU A 36 15.07 8.34 -43.01
CA LEU A 36 14.45 9.37 -43.85
C LEU A 36 14.89 9.29 -45.32
N SER A 37 16.17 8.99 -45.57
CA SER A 37 16.69 8.80 -46.93
C SER A 37 16.06 7.59 -47.62
N ASP A 38 15.75 6.55 -46.84
CA ASP A 38 15.10 5.32 -47.27
C ASP A 38 13.56 5.48 -47.40
N LYS A 39 13.04 6.70 -47.18
CA LYS A 39 11.60 7.06 -47.20
C LYS A 39 10.75 6.27 -46.19
N GLU A 40 11.35 5.85 -45.09
CA GLU A 40 10.63 5.23 -43.98
C GLU A 40 9.87 6.29 -43.18
N MET A 41 8.73 5.89 -42.58
CA MET A 41 8.05 6.76 -41.61
C MET A 41 8.80 6.72 -40.29
N VAL A 42 9.35 7.87 -39.88
CA VAL A 42 10.09 8.04 -38.64
C VAL A 42 9.20 8.73 -37.60
N SER A 43 8.99 8.08 -36.45
CA SER A 43 8.30 8.65 -35.30
C SER A 43 9.31 8.89 -34.17
N ILE A 44 9.43 10.15 -33.73
CA ILE A 44 10.29 10.52 -32.60
C ILE A 44 9.39 10.78 -31.39
N LYS A 45 9.67 10.08 -30.29
CA LYS A 45 8.97 10.24 -29.01
C LYS A 45 9.97 10.71 -27.96
N LEU A 46 9.70 11.85 -27.34
CA LEU A 46 10.42 12.28 -26.15
C LEU A 46 9.79 11.57 -24.95
N ASP A 47 10.58 10.79 -24.22
CA ASP A 47 10.11 10.09 -23.03
C ASP A 47 10.51 10.87 -21.77
N TRP A 48 9.51 11.36 -21.06
CA TRP A 48 9.65 12.23 -19.90
C TRP A 48 9.20 11.51 -18.61
N ARG A 49 9.37 10.18 -18.53
CA ARG A 49 8.95 9.39 -17.35
C ARG A 49 9.61 9.86 -16.05
N GLU A 50 10.79 10.47 -16.14
CA GLU A 50 11.54 11.05 -15.01
C GLU A 50 11.35 12.56 -14.85
N SER A 51 10.37 13.18 -15.52
CA SER A 51 10.21 14.64 -15.51
C SER A 51 9.37 15.17 -14.36
N LEU A 52 8.61 14.32 -13.69
CA LEU A 52 7.76 14.71 -12.58
C LEU A 52 8.39 14.33 -11.24
N PRO A 53 8.30 15.21 -10.23
CA PRO A 53 8.73 14.87 -8.88
C PRO A 53 7.81 13.77 -8.32
N HIS A 54 8.39 12.89 -7.52
CA HIS A 54 7.70 11.80 -6.84
C HIS A 54 8.15 11.79 -5.37
N PRO A 55 7.63 12.73 -4.55
CA PRO A 55 8.11 12.94 -3.18
C PRO A 55 7.79 11.75 -2.27
N ASP A 56 6.73 11.01 -2.58
CA ASP A 56 6.31 9.80 -1.89
C ASP A 56 5.57 8.84 -2.84
N LYS A 57 4.88 7.85 -2.26
CA LYS A 57 4.18 6.75 -2.95
C LYS A 57 2.79 7.13 -3.49
N ARG A 58 2.34 8.36 -3.27
CA ARG A 58 1.05 8.87 -3.70
C ARG A 58 1.26 10.02 -4.67
N VAL A 59 0.30 10.22 -5.57
CA VAL A 59 0.34 11.34 -6.52
C VAL A 59 -0.79 12.31 -6.22
N GLU A 60 -0.42 13.52 -5.83
CA GLU A 60 -1.33 14.66 -5.73
C GLU A 60 -1.51 15.28 -7.11
N TYR A 61 -2.76 15.42 -7.55
CA TYR A 61 -3.04 16.11 -8.81
C TYR A 61 -4.27 17.01 -8.74
N GLU A 62 -4.18 18.11 -9.47
CA GLU A 62 -5.17 19.16 -9.51
C GLU A 62 -5.70 19.32 -10.93
N PHE A 63 -7.01 19.56 -11.07
CA PHE A 63 -7.62 19.92 -12.35
C PHE A 63 -8.26 21.30 -12.26
N TRP A 64 -7.61 22.27 -12.89
CA TRP A 64 -8.09 23.64 -13.04
C TRP A 64 -8.98 23.72 -14.27
N THR A 65 -10.25 24.05 -14.06
CA THR A 65 -11.29 24.09 -15.11
C THR A 65 -12.31 25.20 -14.85
N ASN A 66 -13.38 25.22 -15.65
CA ASN A 66 -14.53 26.08 -15.48
C ASN A 66 -15.81 25.27 -15.73
N SER A 67 -16.93 25.67 -15.14
CA SER A 67 -18.22 24.96 -15.33
C SER A 67 -18.96 25.37 -16.61
N ASN A 68 -18.48 26.37 -17.36
CA ASN A 68 -19.11 26.77 -18.61
C ASN A 68 -18.87 25.73 -19.72
N ASP A 69 -19.90 25.44 -20.51
CA ASP A 69 -19.84 24.53 -21.66
C ASP A 69 -19.93 25.28 -23.01
N GLU A 70 -20.30 26.56 -23.02
CA GLU A 70 -20.39 27.40 -24.23
C GLU A 70 -19.14 28.23 -24.53
N CYS A 71 -17.95 27.61 -24.61
CA CYS A 71 -16.72 28.33 -25.03
C CYS A 71 -16.04 27.73 -26.27
N GLY A 72 -16.82 27.03 -27.10
CA GLY A 72 -16.35 26.39 -28.33
C GLY A 72 -15.45 25.17 -28.08
N PRO A 73 -14.51 24.86 -29.00
CA PRO A 73 -13.74 23.60 -28.96
C PRO A 73 -12.94 23.35 -27.68
N LYS A 74 -12.60 24.41 -26.93
CA LYS A 74 -11.90 24.30 -25.65
C LYS A 74 -12.78 23.72 -24.54
N CYS A 75 -14.06 24.09 -24.52
CA CYS A 75 -15.02 23.54 -23.57
C CYS A 75 -15.36 22.09 -23.95
N ASP A 76 -15.59 21.83 -25.25
CA ASP A 76 -15.86 20.49 -25.76
C ASP A 76 -14.75 19.49 -25.38
N ALA A 77 -13.48 19.88 -25.53
CA ALA A 77 -12.34 19.05 -25.16
C ALA A 77 -12.26 18.77 -23.65
N GLN A 78 -12.65 19.72 -22.80
CA GLN A 78 -12.70 19.53 -21.35
C GLN A 78 -13.83 18.58 -20.94
N VAL A 79 -15.03 18.76 -21.52
CA VAL A 79 -16.18 17.88 -21.30
C VAL A 79 -15.84 16.45 -21.72
N GLU A 80 -15.23 16.27 -22.89
CA GLU A 80 -14.78 14.98 -23.38
C GLU A 80 -13.73 14.35 -22.44
N PHE A 81 -12.74 15.13 -22.00
CA PHE A 81 -11.72 14.66 -21.07
C PHE A 81 -12.33 14.19 -19.75
N VAL A 82 -13.17 15.02 -19.11
CA VAL A 82 -13.79 14.70 -17.82
C VAL A 82 -14.60 13.40 -17.93
N ARG A 83 -15.37 13.23 -19.00
CA ARG A 83 -16.14 12.01 -19.30
C ARG A 83 -15.24 10.79 -19.46
N ASN A 84 -14.18 10.90 -20.25
CA ASN A 84 -13.28 9.77 -20.57
C ASN A 84 -12.35 9.40 -19.41
N TYR A 85 -12.00 10.37 -18.56
CA TYR A 85 -11.06 10.20 -17.46
C TYR A 85 -11.72 9.76 -16.15
N LYS A 86 -13.01 10.07 -15.95
CA LYS A 86 -13.79 9.72 -14.76
C LYS A 86 -13.51 8.33 -14.19
N GLY A 87 -13.58 7.28 -15.01
CA GLY A 87 -13.39 5.91 -14.52
C GLY A 87 -11.98 5.63 -14.00
N VAL A 88 -10.96 6.25 -14.61
CA VAL A 88 -9.56 6.15 -14.17
C VAL A 88 -9.37 6.91 -12.86
N ALA A 89 -9.89 8.14 -12.78
CA ALA A 89 -9.82 8.95 -11.57
C ALA A 89 -10.51 8.26 -10.38
N GLN A 90 -11.70 7.70 -10.59
CA GLN A 90 -12.43 6.95 -9.55
C GLN A 90 -11.63 5.74 -9.06
N MET A 91 -11.02 4.97 -9.95
CA MET A 91 -10.21 3.81 -9.59
C MET A 91 -8.95 4.19 -8.81
N LEU A 92 -8.27 5.27 -9.20
CA LEU A 92 -7.06 5.74 -8.53
C LEU A 92 -7.36 6.27 -7.11
N GLU A 93 -8.41 7.09 -6.97
CA GLU A 93 -8.82 7.64 -5.67
C GLU A 93 -9.38 6.55 -4.73
N GLN A 94 -10.21 5.64 -5.23
CA GLN A 94 -10.75 4.52 -4.42
C GLN A 94 -9.65 3.55 -3.98
N GLY A 95 -8.59 3.40 -4.79
CA GLY A 95 -7.41 2.62 -4.44
C GLY A 95 -6.45 3.32 -3.48
N GLY A 96 -6.67 4.61 -3.18
CA GLY A 96 -5.78 5.41 -2.33
C GLY A 96 -4.44 5.75 -2.98
N TYR A 97 -4.32 5.59 -4.30
CA TYR A 97 -3.07 5.85 -5.05
C TYR A 97 -2.86 7.33 -5.34
N THR A 98 -3.93 8.11 -5.40
CA THR A 98 -3.88 9.53 -5.73
C THR A 98 -4.64 10.36 -4.69
N GLN A 99 -4.37 11.67 -4.71
CA GLN A 99 -5.20 12.66 -4.05
C GLN A 99 -5.59 13.75 -5.06
N PHE A 100 -6.84 13.71 -5.49
CA PHE A 100 -7.40 14.64 -6.47
C PHE A 100 -8.00 15.88 -5.80
N THR A 101 -7.75 17.07 -6.37
CA THR A 101 -8.48 18.31 -6.02
C THR A 101 -8.94 19.07 -7.27
N PRO A 102 -10.25 19.33 -7.46
CA PRO A 102 -10.74 20.19 -8.52
C PRO A 102 -10.58 21.66 -8.13
N HIS A 103 -10.20 22.49 -9.10
CA HIS A 103 -10.07 23.93 -8.93
C HIS A 103 -10.79 24.69 -10.04
N TYR A 104 -11.30 25.86 -9.70
CA TYR A 104 -12.01 26.73 -10.63
C TYR A 104 -11.41 28.12 -10.59
N ILE A 105 -10.97 28.59 -11.75
CA ILE A 105 -10.37 29.91 -11.86
C ILE A 105 -11.41 30.99 -11.52
N THR A 106 -11.00 31.99 -10.74
CA THR A 106 -11.85 33.13 -10.43
C THR A 106 -11.09 34.42 -10.66
N TRP A 107 -11.68 35.30 -11.45
CA TRP A 107 -11.13 36.62 -11.73
C TRP A 107 -11.66 37.63 -10.73
N TYR A 108 -11.12 38.84 -10.76
CA TYR A 108 -11.66 39.97 -10.02
C TYR A 108 -11.83 41.16 -10.95
N CYS A 109 -12.77 42.02 -10.60
CA CYS A 109 -13.05 43.26 -11.27
C CYS A 109 -12.32 44.41 -10.55
N PRO A 110 -11.49 45.20 -11.24
CA PRO A 110 -10.77 46.31 -10.61
C PRO A 110 -11.73 47.35 -10.03
N GLN A 111 -11.34 47.97 -8.90
CA GLN A 111 -12.17 48.91 -8.15
C GLN A 111 -12.77 50.04 -9.02
N ALA A 112 -12.02 50.51 -10.02
CA ALA A 112 -12.45 51.58 -10.93
C ALA A 112 -13.65 51.18 -11.82
N PHE A 113 -13.90 49.87 -12.01
CA PHE A 113 -14.94 49.36 -12.90
C PHE A 113 -16.09 48.66 -12.18
N ILE A 114 -16.12 48.68 -10.84
CA ILE A 114 -17.15 48.00 -10.04
C ILE A 114 -18.56 48.41 -10.43
N GLU A 115 -18.77 49.71 -10.69
CA GLU A 115 -20.09 50.23 -11.06
C GLU A 115 -20.49 49.95 -12.51
N SER A 116 -19.58 49.44 -13.34
CA SER A 116 -19.83 49.14 -14.74
C SER A 116 -20.85 48.02 -14.92
N LYS A 117 -21.58 48.06 -16.05
CA LYS A 117 -22.56 47.02 -16.39
C LYS A 117 -21.88 45.65 -16.51
N GLN A 118 -20.68 45.61 -17.07
CA GLN A 118 -19.89 44.40 -17.27
C GLN A 118 -19.50 43.77 -15.94
N CYS A 119 -19.00 44.56 -14.99
CA CYS A 119 -18.64 44.04 -13.68
C CYS A 119 -19.87 43.49 -12.92
N LYS A 120 -20.98 44.22 -12.95
CA LYS A 120 -22.24 43.81 -12.31
C LYS A 120 -22.86 42.56 -12.92
N SER A 121 -22.69 42.32 -14.23
CA SER A 121 -23.20 41.09 -14.85
C SER A 121 -22.27 39.91 -14.63
N GLN A 122 -20.95 40.11 -14.65
CA GLN A 122 -19.99 39.00 -14.68
C GLN A 122 -19.47 38.57 -13.30
N CYS A 123 -19.75 39.34 -12.26
CA CYS A 123 -19.18 39.14 -10.93
C CYS A 123 -20.22 39.01 -9.82
N ILE A 124 -19.83 38.35 -8.74
CA ILE A 124 -20.49 38.36 -7.44
C ILE A 124 -19.64 39.11 -6.39
N ASN A 125 -20.21 39.35 -5.21
CA ASN A 125 -19.55 40.02 -4.07
C ASN A 125 -18.86 41.33 -4.48
N ASN A 126 -19.59 42.21 -5.16
CA ASN A 126 -19.13 43.54 -5.56
C ASN A 126 -17.83 43.52 -6.39
N GLY A 127 -17.68 42.53 -7.28
CA GLY A 127 -16.53 42.42 -8.18
C GLY A 127 -15.37 41.56 -7.66
N ARG A 128 -15.48 40.97 -6.47
CA ARG A 128 -14.41 40.13 -5.89
C ARG A 128 -14.18 38.83 -6.65
N TYR A 129 -15.26 38.21 -7.13
CA TYR A 129 -15.22 36.93 -7.84
C TYR A 129 -16.00 37.03 -9.14
N CYS A 130 -15.31 36.80 -10.25
CA CYS A 130 -15.84 36.97 -11.59
C CYS A 130 -15.48 35.77 -12.46
N ALA A 131 -16.30 35.53 -13.47
CA ALA A 131 -15.97 34.63 -14.57
C ALA A 131 -16.17 35.38 -15.89
N PRO A 132 -15.45 34.99 -16.97
CA PRO A 132 -15.74 35.50 -18.29
C PRO A 132 -17.14 35.08 -18.73
N ASP A 133 -17.74 35.89 -19.57
CA ASP A 133 -18.99 35.57 -20.25
C ASP A 133 -18.77 34.34 -21.14
N PRO A 134 -19.57 33.26 -21.03
CA PRO A 134 -19.35 32.02 -21.76
C PRO A 134 -19.29 32.27 -23.27
N GLU A 135 -20.31 32.93 -23.80
CA GLU A 135 -20.48 33.21 -25.22
C GLU A 135 -19.66 34.42 -25.72
N GLN A 136 -18.96 35.12 -24.81
CA GLN A 136 -18.27 36.39 -25.09
C GLN A 136 -19.22 37.49 -25.60
N ASP A 137 -20.52 37.38 -25.29
CA ASP A 137 -21.57 38.32 -25.70
C ASP A 137 -22.52 38.59 -24.52
N PHE A 138 -22.32 39.75 -23.90
CA PHE A 138 -23.11 40.21 -22.74
C PHE A 138 -24.61 40.43 -23.00
N SER A 139 -25.11 40.17 -24.21
CA SER A 139 -26.53 40.32 -24.58
C SER A 139 -27.29 39.01 -24.72
N VAL A 140 -26.59 37.87 -24.73
CA VAL A 140 -27.17 36.54 -24.98
C VAL A 140 -26.63 35.55 -23.95
N GLY A 141 -27.37 34.48 -23.67
CA GLY A 141 -26.86 33.37 -22.88
C GLY A 141 -26.82 33.63 -21.37
N TYR A 142 -25.81 33.09 -20.73
CA TYR A 142 -25.64 33.11 -19.29
C TYR A 142 -24.59 34.12 -18.86
N ASP A 143 -24.84 34.84 -17.77
CA ASP A 143 -23.87 35.80 -17.24
C ASP A 143 -22.71 35.07 -16.53
N GLY A 144 -21.50 35.65 -16.53
CA GLY A 144 -20.36 35.16 -15.76
C GLY A 144 -20.65 35.00 -14.27
N LYS A 145 -21.53 35.83 -13.66
CA LYS A 145 -21.94 35.63 -12.25
C LYS A 145 -22.58 34.25 -12.02
N GLN A 146 -23.34 33.74 -12.99
CA GLN A 146 -24.00 32.44 -12.88
C GLN A 146 -22.97 31.31 -12.97
N VAL A 147 -21.92 31.52 -13.77
CA VAL A 147 -20.76 30.62 -13.84
C VAL A 147 -20.01 30.58 -12.52
N VAL A 148 -19.76 31.72 -11.87
CA VAL A 148 -19.12 31.75 -10.55
C VAL A 148 -19.95 31.00 -9.51
N ILE A 149 -21.28 31.18 -9.51
CA ILE A 149 -22.18 30.49 -8.59
C ILE A 149 -22.16 28.98 -8.82
N GLU A 150 -22.13 28.52 -10.08
CA GLU A 150 -21.99 27.09 -10.37
C GLU A 150 -20.61 26.55 -10.00
N ASN A 151 -19.52 27.27 -10.31
CA ASN A 151 -18.17 26.89 -9.86
C ASN A 151 -18.12 26.70 -8.34
N LEU A 152 -18.71 27.63 -7.58
CA LEU A 152 -18.84 27.51 -6.13
C LEU A 152 -19.63 26.26 -5.73
N ARG A 153 -20.72 25.94 -6.44
CA ARG A 153 -21.50 24.73 -6.20
C ARG A 153 -20.68 23.47 -6.43
N GLN A 154 -19.93 23.37 -7.52
CA GLN A 154 -19.12 22.19 -7.83
C GLN A 154 -17.98 22.02 -6.81
N LEU A 155 -17.36 23.11 -6.36
CA LEU A 155 -16.39 23.11 -5.25
C LEU A 155 -17.03 22.64 -3.93
N CYS A 156 -18.25 23.09 -3.63
CA CYS A 156 -18.99 22.64 -2.45
C CYS A 156 -19.42 21.18 -2.53
N VAL A 157 -19.80 20.69 -3.70
CA VAL A 157 -20.04 19.26 -3.93
C VAL A 157 -18.77 18.47 -3.64
N PHE A 158 -17.62 18.90 -4.18
CA PHE A 158 -16.34 18.26 -3.89
C PHE A 158 -16.07 18.23 -2.38
N LYS A 159 -16.15 19.38 -1.70
CA LYS A 159 -15.94 19.48 -0.25
C LYS A 159 -16.82 18.52 0.55
N VAL A 160 -18.14 18.52 0.31
CA VAL A 160 -19.09 17.64 1.01
C VAL A 160 -18.79 16.17 0.73
N THR A 161 -18.44 15.82 -0.51
CA THR A 161 -18.08 14.43 -0.85
C THR A 161 -16.72 14.01 -0.26
N ASN A 162 -15.78 14.95 -0.13
CA ASN A 162 -14.48 14.72 0.49
C ASN A 162 -14.61 14.53 2.01
N ASP A 163 -15.41 15.37 2.68
CA ASP A 163 -15.71 15.27 4.12
C ASP A 163 -16.39 13.93 4.48
N THR A 164 -17.07 13.30 3.52
CA THR A 164 -17.69 11.97 3.66
C THR A 164 -16.81 10.81 3.17
N GLY A 165 -15.55 11.08 2.83
CA GLY A 165 -14.57 10.09 2.39
C GLY A 165 -14.83 9.51 1.00
N LYS A 166 -15.59 10.21 0.15
CA LYS A 166 -15.92 9.78 -1.23
C LYS A 166 -15.66 10.90 -2.26
N PRO A 167 -14.46 11.51 -2.29
CA PRO A 167 -14.17 12.64 -3.18
C PRO A 167 -14.39 12.33 -4.67
N TRP A 168 -14.26 11.07 -5.07
CA TRP A 168 -14.49 10.61 -6.44
C TRP A 168 -15.93 10.78 -6.94
N LYS A 169 -16.91 11.03 -6.06
CA LYS A 169 -18.29 11.38 -6.43
C LYS A 169 -18.39 12.73 -7.13
N TRP A 170 -17.41 13.62 -6.96
CA TRP A 170 -17.36 14.86 -7.73
C TRP A 170 -17.31 14.58 -9.24
N TRP A 171 -16.55 13.56 -9.67
CA TRP A 171 -16.51 13.15 -11.08
C TRP A 171 -17.87 12.70 -11.59
N ASP A 172 -18.67 12.02 -10.76
CA ASP A 172 -20.04 11.67 -11.11
C ASP A 172 -20.89 12.93 -11.33
N PHE A 173 -20.84 13.87 -10.38
CA PHE A 173 -21.60 15.10 -10.43
C PHE A 173 -21.27 15.94 -11.67
N VAL A 174 -19.99 16.22 -11.93
CA VAL A 174 -19.64 17.08 -13.07
C VAL A 174 -19.96 16.43 -14.41
N THR A 175 -19.81 15.10 -14.53
CA THR A 175 -20.21 14.39 -15.75
C THR A 175 -21.71 14.42 -15.98
N ASP A 176 -22.52 14.20 -14.95
CA ASP A 176 -23.97 14.20 -15.07
C ASP A 176 -24.51 15.61 -15.25
N PHE A 177 -23.92 16.61 -14.60
CA PHE A 177 -24.26 18.02 -14.77
C PHE A 177 -24.05 18.48 -16.21
N GLN A 178 -22.89 18.18 -16.80
CA GLN A 178 -22.60 18.52 -18.21
C GLN A 178 -23.58 17.87 -19.20
N ILE A 179 -24.16 16.71 -18.86
CA ILE A 179 -25.12 16.01 -19.71
C ILE A 179 -26.54 16.56 -19.52
N ARG A 180 -26.94 16.84 -18.28
CA ARG A 180 -28.34 17.13 -17.92
C ARG A 180 -28.65 18.61 -17.87
N CYS A 181 -27.65 19.45 -17.61
CA CYS A 181 -27.78 20.89 -17.38
C CYS A 181 -27.07 21.76 -18.43
N PRO A 182 -27.16 21.46 -19.75
CA PRO A 182 -26.41 22.22 -20.75
C PRO A 182 -26.92 23.66 -20.88
N MET A 183 -26.02 24.61 -21.10
CA MET A 183 -26.37 26.02 -21.30
C MET A 183 -27.21 26.23 -22.58
N LYS A 184 -26.93 25.48 -23.68
CA LYS A 184 -27.72 25.57 -24.94
C LYS A 184 -29.21 25.32 -24.74
N GLU A 185 -29.57 24.44 -23.80
CA GLU A 185 -30.97 24.11 -23.49
C GLU A 185 -31.57 24.99 -22.39
N LYS A 186 -30.82 26.00 -21.92
CA LYS A 186 -31.21 26.89 -20.82
C LYS A 186 -31.52 26.14 -19.51
N LYS A 187 -30.82 25.03 -19.26
CA LYS A 187 -30.95 24.23 -18.04
C LYS A 187 -29.84 24.49 -17.03
N TYR A 188 -28.87 25.33 -17.37
CA TYR A 188 -27.77 25.68 -16.50
C TYR A 188 -28.28 26.54 -15.32
N GLY A 189 -28.12 26.04 -14.10
CA GLY A 189 -28.62 26.73 -12.91
C GLY A 189 -28.87 25.81 -11.70
N PRO A 190 -29.32 26.40 -10.58
CA PRO A 190 -29.47 25.69 -9.30
C PRO A 190 -30.47 24.54 -9.36
N GLU A 191 -31.61 24.72 -10.05
CA GLU A 191 -32.68 23.72 -10.12
C GLU A 191 -32.17 22.39 -10.70
N CYS A 192 -31.52 22.46 -11.87
CA CYS A 192 -30.96 21.27 -12.52
C CYS A 192 -29.81 20.69 -11.70
N ALA A 193 -28.91 21.53 -11.18
CA ALA A 193 -27.77 21.06 -10.37
C ALA A 193 -28.23 20.27 -9.13
N GLU A 194 -29.27 20.75 -8.43
CA GLU A 194 -29.80 20.08 -7.25
C GLU A 194 -30.46 18.74 -7.57
N GLU A 195 -31.10 18.59 -8.73
CA GLU A 195 -31.61 17.28 -9.19
C GLU A 195 -30.48 16.28 -9.42
N VAL A 196 -29.36 16.73 -10.01
CA VAL A 196 -28.17 15.89 -10.18
C VAL A 196 -27.60 15.48 -8.82
N ILE A 197 -27.42 16.42 -7.90
CA ILE A 197 -26.93 16.18 -6.53
C ILE A 197 -27.81 15.13 -5.82
N LYS A 198 -29.15 15.27 -5.90
CA LYS A 198 -30.10 14.31 -5.34
C LYS A 198 -29.95 12.92 -5.97
N SER A 199 -29.82 12.86 -7.29
CA SER A 199 -29.69 11.57 -8.00
C SER A 199 -28.42 10.79 -7.62
N LEU A 200 -27.37 11.50 -7.18
CA LEU A 200 -26.10 10.92 -6.74
C LEU A 200 -26.05 10.64 -5.23
N SER A 201 -27.17 10.84 -4.52
CA SER A 201 -27.27 10.70 -3.07
C SER A 201 -26.22 11.53 -2.34
N ILE A 202 -26.08 12.79 -2.74
CA ILE A 202 -25.26 13.82 -2.07
C ILE A 202 -26.23 14.73 -1.30
N ASP A 203 -25.85 15.15 -0.09
CA ASP A 203 -26.69 16.00 0.75
C ASP A 203 -26.77 17.42 0.17
N VAL A 204 -27.94 17.76 -0.40
CA VAL A 204 -28.24 19.08 -0.95
C VAL A 204 -28.16 20.17 0.10
N GLY A 205 -28.64 19.91 1.32
CA GLY A 205 -28.62 20.88 2.42
C GLY A 205 -27.19 21.19 2.87
N ALA A 206 -26.32 20.18 2.91
CA ALA A 206 -24.90 20.38 3.18
C ALA A 206 -24.20 21.21 2.09
N VAL A 207 -24.53 20.97 0.81
CA VAL A 207 -23.99 21.75 -0.31
C VAL A 207 -24.49 23.20 -0.24
N GLN A 208 -25.79 23.44 -0.03
CA GLN A 208 -26.35 24.79 0.13
C GLN A 208 -25.72 25.53 1.31
N LYS A 209 -25.54 24.84 2.45
CA LYS A 209 -24.85 25.41 3.63
C LYS A 209 -23.40 25.77 3.32
N CYS A 210 -22.71 24.97 2.51
CA CYS A 210 -21.35 25.25 2.07
C CYS A 210 -21.28 26.49 1.16
N MET A 211 -22.24 26.65 0.26
CA MET A 211 -22.31 27.80 -0.66
C MET A 211 -22.66 29.11 0.05
N GLY A 212 -23.44 29.04 1.14
CA GLY A 212 -23.88 30.23 1.85
C GLY A 212 -24.72 31.18 0.98
N ASP A 213 -24.64 32.49 1.26
CA ASP A 213 -25.20 33.52 0.38
C ASP A 213 -24.13 33.98 -0.62
N PRO A 214 -24.25 33.62 -1.91
CA PRO A 214 -23.27 33.99 -2.93
C PRO A 214 -23.35 35.48 -3.33
N ASN A 215 -24.30 36.26 -2.81
CA ASN A 215 -24.40 37.70 -3.09
C ASN A 215 -23.97 38.58 -1.91
N ALA A 216 -23.64 37.98 -0.76
CA ALA A 216 -23.17 38.74 0.39
C ALA A 216 -21.81 39.38 0.09
N ASP A 217 -21.69 40.71 0.27
CA ASP A 217 -20.42 41.44 0.06
C ASP A 217 -19.43 41.19 1.20
N GLN A 218 -18.93 39.96 1.25
CA GLN A 218 -17.90 39.48 2.16
C GLN A 218 -17.02 38.46 1.43
N ASP A 219 -15.84 38.18 2.00
CA ASP A 219 -14.99 37.13 1.45
C ASP A 219 -15.65 35.76 1.65
N HIS A 220 -15.75 35.00 0.57
CA HIS A 220 -16.23 33.64 0.62
C HIS A 220 -15.02 32.70 0.80
N PRO A 221 -14.93 31.91 1.90
CA PRO A 221 -13.73 31.13 2.20
C PRO A 221 -13.23 30.23 1.08
N ILE A 222 -14.15 29.56 0.36
CA ILE A 222 -13.82 28.67 -0.76
C ILE A 222 -13.29 29.47 -1.97
N LEU A 223 -14.00 30.50 -2.44
CA LEU A 223 -13.56 31.29 -3.59
C LEU A 223 -12.29 32.08 -3.30
N LYS A 224 -12.12 32.54 -2.05
CA LYS A 224 -10.87 33.17 -1.61
C LYS A 224 -9.71 32.17 -1.67
N HIS A 225 -9.93 30.94 -1.22
CA HIS A 225 -8.94 29.87 -1.34
C HIS A 225 -8.59 29.59 -2.81
N GLU A 226 -9.55 29.58 -3.73
CA GLU A 226 -9.27 29.41 -5.17
C GLU A 226 -8.37 30.52 -5.73
N GLN A 227 -8.62 31.79 -5.37
CA GLN A 227 -7.75 32.91 -5.79
C GLN A 227 -6.32 32.77 -5.25
N ASP A 228 -6.19 32.39 -3.98
CA ASP A 228 -4.88 32.20 -3.36
C ASP A 228 -4.15 30.98 -3.96
N ALA A 229 -4.89 29.89 -4.19
CA ALA A 229 -4.40 28.69 -4.86
C ALA A 229 -4.05 28.93 -6.32
N GLN A 230 -4.65 29.92 -7.01
CA GLN A 230 -4.37 30.23 -8.41
C GLN A 230 -2.99 30.84 -8.62
N VAL A 231 -2.56 31.76 -7.74
CA VAL A 231 -1.23 32.39 -7.80
C VAL A 231 -0.13 31.35 -7.57
N GLY A 232 -0.37 30.36 -6.71
CA GLY A 232 0.57 29.28 -6.47
C GLY A 232 1.79 29.69 -5.65
N GLN A 233 2.68 28.73 -5.42
CA GLN A 233 3.87 28.90 -4.60
C GLN A 233 5.08 28.25 -5.27
N GLY A 234 6.25 28.89 -5.16
CA GLY A 234 7.52 28.38 -5.66
C GLY A 234 7.53 28.14 -7.17
N ASP A 235 8.14 27.02 -7.60
CA ASP A 235 8.34 26.71 -9.01
C ASP A 235 7.08 26.25 -9.77
N ARG A 236 5.93 26.12 -9.09
CA ARG A 236 4.66 25.74 -9.73
C ARG A 236 4.18 26.80 -10.70
N GLY A 237 4.40 28.08 -10.32
CA GLY A 237 3.86 29.25 -11.00
C GLY A 237 2.34 29.37 -10.93
N ASP A 238 1.87 30.50 -11.44
CA ASP A 238 0.47 30.89 -11.50
C ASP A 238 -0.31 30.08 -12.54
N VAL A 239 -1.58 29.82 -12.25
CA VAL A 239 -2.54 29.26 -13.21
C VAL A 239 -3.26 30.42 -13.90
N THR A 240 -2.94 30.61 -15.17
CA THR A 240 -3.47 31.72 -15.99
C THR A 240 -4.27 31.25 -17.19
N ILE A 241 -4.25 29.95 -17.49
CA ILE A 241 -4.86 29.35 -18.68
C ILE A 241 -5.66 28.12 -18.25
N LEU A 242 -6.84 27.93 -18.86
CA LEU A 242 -7.66 26.73 -18.70
C LEU A 242 -7.73 25.93 -20.02
N PRO A 243 -7.86 24.59 -19.93
CA PRO A 243 -7.66 23.77 -18.73
C PRO A 243 -6.19 23.70 -18.32
N THR A 244 -5.91 23.54 -17.02
CA THR A 244 -4.56 23.24 -16.51
C THR A 244 -4.62 22.04 -15.58
N LEU A 245 -3.73 21.08 -15.78
CA LEU A 245 -3.48 19.99 -14.85
C LEU A 245 -2.19 20.27 -14.09
N ILE A 246 -2.17 19.99 -12.79
CA ILE A 246 -0.97 20.03 -11.96
C ILE A 246 -0.78 18.64 -11.37
N ILE A 247 0.43 18.11 -11.44
CA ILE A 247 0.78 16.78 -10.91
C ILE A 247 2.02 16.98 -10.04
N ASN A 248 1.94 16.60 -8.75
CA ASN A 248 2.99 16.79 -7.74
C ASN A 248 3.60 18.20 -7.80
N ASN A 249 2.73 19.22 -7.77
CA ASN A 249 3.11 20.64 -7.80
C ASN A 249 3.85 21.09 -9.08
N ARG A 250 3.72 20.37 -10.20
CA ARG A 250 4.23 20.76 -11.53
C ARG A 250 3.10 20.85 -12.54
N GLN A 251 3.06 21.93 -13.31
CA GLN A 251 2.05 22.11 -14.36
C GLN A 251 2.31 21.13 -15.52
N TYR A 252 1.29 20.35 -15.86
CA TYR A 252 1.29 19.46 -17.02
C TYR A 252 1.11 20.26 -18.31
N ARG A 253 2.00 20.06 -19.29
CA ARG A 253 2.02 20.78 -20.58
C ARG A 253 1.78 19.86 -21.78
N GLY A 254 1.18 18.69 -21.56
CA GLY A 254 0.82 17.75 -22.62
C GLY A 254 -0.62 17.88 -23.11
N LYS A 255 -1.05 16.91 -23.93
CA LYS A 255 -2.41 16.86 -24.45
C LYS A 255 -3.38 16.45 -23.35
N LEU A 256 -4.54 17.11 -23.29
CA LEU A 256 -5.62 16.74 -22.39
C LEU A 256 -6.37 15.51 -22.95
N ASP A 257 -5.77 14.33 -22.80
CA ASP A 257 -6.39 13.06 -23.18
C ASP A 257 -6.16 11.99 -22.10
N LYS A 258 -7.02 10.97 -22.10
CA LYS A 258 -7.03 9.93 -21.06
C LYS A 258 -5.67 9.24 -20.91
N SER A 259 -5.05 8.84 -22.02
CA SER A 259 -3.82 8.05 -21.99
C SER A 259 -2.60 8.91 -21.65
N ALA A 260 -2.52 10.12 -22.21
CA ALA A 260 -1.41 11.03 -21.93
C ALA A 260 -1.43 11.57 -20.50
N VAL A 261 -2.61 11.89 -19.95
CA VAL A 261 -2.75 12.31 -18.56
C VAL A 261 -2.50 11.15 -17.61
N LEU A 262 -3.04 9.96 -17.88
CA LEU A 262 -2.73 8.77 -17.07
C LEU A 262 -1.23 8.45 -17.09
N LYS A 263 -0.59 8.52 -18.26
CA LYS A 263 0.86 8.33 -18.36
C LYS A 263 1.62 9.35 -17.51
N ALA A 264 1.18 10.61 -17.49
CA ALA A 264 1.78 11.66 -16.67
C ALA A 264 1.57 11.40 -15.17
N ILE A 265 0.37 11.01 -14.73
CA ILE A 265 0.14 10.63 -13.33
C ILE A 265 1.00 9.42 -12.96
N CYS A 266 1.13 8.42 -13.83
CA CYS A 266 1.98 7.26 -13.59
C CYS A 266 3.46 7.62 -13.41
N SER A 267 3.98 8.64 -14.12
CA SER A 267 5.32 9.17 -13.88
C SER A 267 5.48 9.91 -12.54
N GLY A 268 4.40 10.27 -11.88
CA GLY A 268 4.44 10.93 -10.57
C GLY A 268 4.66 9.97 -9.40
N PHE A 269 4.49 8.66 -9.58
CA PHE A 269 4.71 7.68 -8.51
C PHE A 269 6.19 7.42 -8.27
N GLU A 270 6.57 7.16 -7.02
CA GLU A 270 7.87 6.56 -6.70
C GLU A 270 7.99 5.18 -7.38
N GLU A 271 9.19 4.80 -7.82
CA GLU A 271 9.42 3.50 -8.46
C GLU A 271 8.95 2.33 -7.57
N ALA A 272 8.30 1.33 -8.17
CA ALA A 272 7.68 0.18 -7.49
C ALA A 272 6.50 0.51 -6.55
N SER A 273 6.03 1.77 -6.52
CA SER A 273 4.78 2.16 -5.86
C SER A 273 3.61 2.35 -6.84
N ASP A 274 3.87 2.17 -8.13
CA ASP A 274 2.91 2.41 -9.18
C ASP A 274 1.74 1.39 -9.16
N PRO A 275 0.49 1.84 -9.35
CA PRO A 275 -0.67 0.97 -9.34
C PRO A 275 -0.74 0.08 -10.60
N PRO A 276 -1.45 -1.06 -10.55
CA PRO A 276 -1.57 -1.98 -11.70
C PRO A 276 -2.04 -1.33 -13.00
N VAL A 277 -2.83 -0.25 -12.92
CA VAL A 277 -3.25 0.49 -14.12
C VAL A 277 -2.06 1.10 -14.88
N CYS A 278 -1.00 1.49 -14.19
CA CYS A 278 0.22 2.05 -14.79
C CYS A 278 1.05 0.98 -15.51
N LEU A 279 0.87 -0.29 -15.15
CA LEU A 279 1.60 -1.43 -15.73
C LEU A 279 0.93 -2.01 -16.99
N SER A 280 -0.13 -1.38 -17.50
CA SER A 280 -0.77 -1.86 -18.74
C SER A 280 0.10 -1.64 -19.98
N ASP A 281 -0.03 -2.54 -20.96
CA ASP A 281 0.70 -2.50 -22.25
C ASP A 281 0.47 -1.20 -23.06
N THR A 282 -0.57 -0.44 -22.73
CA THR A 282 -0.84 0.84 -23.41
C THR A 282 0.02 1.99 -22.89
N LEU A 283 0.63 1.84 -21.71
CA LEU A 283 1.40 2.88 -21.01
C LEU A 283 2.90 2.58 -20.98
N GLN A 284 3.25 1.30 -20.81
CA GLN A 284 4.61 0.84 -20.60
C GLN A 284 4.83 -0.54 -21.25
N THR A 285 6.10 -0.96 -21.37
CA THR A 285 6.48 -2.25 -21.94
C THR A 285 7.01 -3.12 -20.81
N ASN A 286 6.33 -4.23 -20.52
CA ASN A 286 6.74 -5.11 -19.42
C ASN A 286 8.05 -5.83 -19.75
N GLU A 287 9.13 -5.37 -19.13
CA GLU A 287 10.49 -5.88 -19.36
C GLU A 287 10.72 -7.25 -18.72
N CYS A 288 9.89 -7.66 -17.75
CA CYS A 288 9.97 -8.97 -17.12
C CYS A 288 9.52 -10.11 -18.03
N LEU A 289 8.80 -9.83 -19.12
CA LEU A 289 8.36 -10.85 -20.07
C LEU A 289 9.52 -11.40 -20.94
N GLU A 290 10.56 -10.61 -21.15
CA GLU A 290 11.73 -11.00 -21.93
C GLU A 290 12.92 -11.34 -21.03
N ASN A 291 13.36 -12.60 -21.07
CA ASN A 291 14.50 -13.09 -20.26
C ASN A 291 14.40 -12.74 -18.75
N ASN A 292 13.17 -12.68 -18.22
CA ASN A 292 12.90 -12.26 -16.84
C ASN A 292 13.48 -10.88 -16.48
N GLY A 293 13.59 -9.98 -17.46
CA GLY A 293 14.27 -8.69 -17.34
C GLY A 293 15.78 -8.80 -17.06
N GLY A 294 16.37 -9.99 -17.02
CA GLY A 294 17.72 -10.21 -16.48
C GLY A 294 17.78 -10.22 -14.95
N CYS A 295 16.64 -10.38 -14.27
CA CYS A 295 16.58 -10.62 -12.83
C CYS A 295 16.67 -12.11 -12.50
N TRP A 296 17.00 -12.41 -11.24
CA TRP A 296 17.06 -13.77 -10.73
C TRP A 296 15.71 -14.47 -10.87
N SER A 297 15.76 -15.75 -11.24
CA SER A 297 14.60 -16.65 -11.23
C SER A 297 15.01 -18.05 -10.81
N SER A 298 14.12 -18.76 -10.13
CA SER A 298 14.29 -20.16 -9.72
C SER A 298 12.95 -20.88 -9.79
N GLY A 299 12.75 -21.69 -10.82
CA GLY A 299 11.45 -22.31 -11.11
C GLY A 299 10.39 -21.25 -11.37
N ASP A 300 9.30 -21.27 -10.59
CA ASP A 300 8.20 -20.31 -10.68
C ASP A 300 8.47 -18.98 -9.92
N LEU A 301 9.60 -18.88 -9.22
CA LEU A 301 9.96 -17.69 -8.47
C LEU A 301 10.75 -16.72 -9.35
N THR A 302 10.40 -15.45 -9.28
CA THR A 302 11.11 -14.37 -9.96
C THR A 302 11.37 -13.21 -9.01
N ALA A 303 12.53 -12.59 -9.17
CA ALA A 303 12.85 -11.30 -8.57
C ALA A 303 12.51 -10.11 -9.49
N CYS A 304 12.03 -10.36 -10.71
CA CYS A 304 11.64 -9.30 -11.62
C CYS A 304 10.31 -8.71 -11.20
N GLN A 305 10.34 -7.45 -10.77
CA GLN A 305 9.15 -6.64 -10.55
C GLN A 305 9.08 -5.60 -11.67
N ASP A 306 8.02 -5.70 -12.46
CA ASP A 306 7.70 -4.72 -13.50
C ASP A 306 7.25 -3.42 -12.85
N THR A 307 7.64 -2.30 -13.47
CA THR A 307 7.35 -0.94 -12.99
C THR A 307 7.00 -0.06 -14.18
N PHE A 308 6.32 1.06 -13.94
CA PHE A 308 6.06 2.03 -15.02
C PHE A 308 7.34 2.54 -15.73
N ARG A 309 8.50 2.50 -15.06
CA ARG A 309 9.79 2.97 -15.56
C ARG A 309 10.64 1.90 -16.26
N GLY A 310 10.16 0.66 -16.29
CA GLY A 310 10.93 -0.50 -16.74
C GLY A 310 10.81 -1.58 -15.69
N ARG A 311 11.91 -2.05 -15.11
CA ARG A 311 11.86 -3.12 -14.10
C ARG A 311 12.91 -2.98 -13.01
N VAL A 312 12.53 -3.41 -11.81
CA VAL A 312 13.44 -3.55 -10.66
C VAL A 312 13.64 -5.03 -10.34
N CYS A 313 14.86 -5.39 -9.93
CA CYS A 313 15.13 -6.74 -9.44
C CYS A 313 15.06 -6.72 -7.91
N GLN A 314 13.96 -7.20 -7.33
CA GLN A 314 13.76 -7.30 -5.90
C GLN A 314 13.39 -8.73 -5.50
N CYS A 315 14.11 -9.27 -4.53
CA CYS A 315 13.85 -10.64 -4.07
C CYS A 315 12.41 -10.77 -3.51
N PRO A 316 11.67 -11.82 -3.92
CA PRO A 316 10.23 -11.90 -3.68
C PRO A 316 9.89 -12.25 -2.23
N LEU A 317 8.67 -11.88 -1.81
CA LEU A 317 8.04 -12.38 -0.58
C LEU A 317 7.03 -13.46 -0.97
N VAL A 318 7.31 -14.71 -0.59
CA VAL A 318 6.46 -15.85 -0.99
C VAL A 318 5.97 -16.57 0.25
N LYS A 319 4.65 -16.71 0.39
CA LYS A 319 4.02 -17.42 1.54
C LYS A 319 4.53 -16.96 2.92
N GLY A 320 4.85 -15.66 3.05
CA GLY A 320 5.34 -15.05 4.29
C GLY A 320 6.85 -15.23 4.54
N VAL A 321 7.59 -15.83 3.62
CA VAL A 321 9.05 -15.94 3.68
C VAL A 321 9.66 -14.87 2.77
N GLN A 322 10.50 -14.02 3.35
CA GLN A 322 11.23 -13.00 2.61
C GLN A 322 12.50 -13.60 2.03
N PHE A 323 12.70 -13.41 0.73
CA PHE A 323 13.99 -13.71 0.11
C PHE A 323 14.91 -12.49 0.24
N GLU A 324 16.18 -12.73 0.50
CA GLU A 324 17.22 -11.70 0.59
C GLU A 324 18.34 -11.99 -0.43
N GLY A 325 18.89 -10.93 -1.02
CA GLY A 325 19.94 -11.06 -2.02
C GLY A 325 20.06 -9.81 -2.88
N ASP A 326 20.75 -9.92 -4.01
CA ASP A 326 20.94 -8.81 -4.95
C ASP A 326 19.77 -8.67 -5.95
N GLY A 327 18.89 -9.67 -6.05
CA GLY A 327 17.77 -9.70 -7.00
C GLY A 327 18.17 -10.02 -8.45
N TYR A 328 19.44 -9.91 -8.81
CA TYR A 328 19.93 -10.14 -10.17
C TYR A 328 20.45 -11.55 -10.36
N THR A 329 21.34 -12.00 -9.46
CA THR A 329 22.01 -13.29 -9.55
C THR A 329 21.68 -14.20 -8.38
N HIS A 330 21.21 -13.63 -7.27
CA HIS A 330 21.02 -14.36 -6.03
C HIS A 330 19.84 -13.82 -5.22
N CYS A 331 18.94 -14.73 -4.83
CA CYS A 331 17.94 -14.55 -3.79
C CYS A 331 17.86 -15.82 -2.95
N GLU A 332 18.04 -15.70 -1.63
CA GLU A 332 17.96 -16.83 -0.68
C GLU A 332 16.81 -16.60 0.30
N ALA A 333 16.02 -17.64 0.55
CA ALA A 333 14.92 -17.60 1.51
C ALA A 333 15.46 -17.47 2.94
N LYS A 334 15.05 -16.43 3.68
CA LYS A 334 15.41 -16.25 5.09
C LYS A 334 14.20 -16.13 6.00
N GLY A 335 14.40 -16.52 7.26
CA GLY A 335 13.41 -16.41 8.33
C GLY A 335 12.55 -17.67 8.55
N PRO A 336 11.57 -17.58 9.48
CA PRO A 336 10.75 -18.70 9.89
C PRO A 336 9.93 -19.27 8.72
N GLY A 337 10.03 -20.57 8.48
CA GLY A 337 9.28 -21.26 7.42
C GLY A 337 10.00 -21.29 6.08
N ARG A 338 11.27 -20.88 5.97
CA ARG A 338 12.03 -21.03 4.72
C ARG A 338 12.08 -22.49 4.24
N CYS A 339 12.08 -23.46 5.15
CA CYS A 339 12.10 -24.88 4.78
C CYS A 339 10.78 -25.34 4.14
N LYS A 340 9.70 -24.54 4.21
CA LYS A 340 8.45 -24.82 3.49
C LYS A 340 8.55 -24.51 1.99
N ILE A 341 9.55 -23.74 1.56
CA ILE A 341 9.74 -23.36 0.16
C ILE A 341 10.96 -24.11 -0.36
N SER A 342 10.72 -25.10 -1.24
CA SER A 342 11.79 -25.90 -1.86
C SER A 342 12.81 -26.48 -0.85
N ASN A 343 12.38 -26.74 0.39
CA ASN A 343 13.26 -27.17 1.50
C ASN A 343 14.49 -26.25 1.72
N GLY A 344 14.36 -24.95 1.45
CA GLY A 344 15.46 -23.99 1.56
C GLY A 344 16.65 -24.29 0.65
N GLU A 345 16.43 -24.98 -0.48
CA GLU A 345 17.48 -25.49 -1.37
C GLU A 345 18.47 -26.47 -0.70
N CYS A 346 18.10 -27.00 0.46
CA CYS A 346 18.88 -27.97 1.21
C CYS A 346 18.51 -29.40 0.83
N TRP A 347 19.47 -30.31 1.06
CA TRP A 347 19.28 -31.74 0.85
C TRP A 347 18.10 -32.28 1.66
N GLN A 348 17.29 -33.13 1.04
CA GLN A 348 16.21 -33.89 1.67
C GLN A 348 16.12 -35.27 1.01
N GLU A 349 16.09 -36.32 1.83
CA GLU A 349 15.91 -37.69 1.37
C GLU A 349 14.90 -38.43 2.26
N SER A 350 14.10 -39.30 1.64
CA SER A 350 13.14 -40.16 2.34
C SER A 350 13.45 -41.62 2.07
N ARG A 351 13.74 -42.38 3.12
CA ARG A 351 14.05 -43.82 3.03
C ARG A 351 13.25 -44.59 4.09
N ASN A 352 12.58 -45.67 3.68
CA ASN A 352 11.76 -46.53 4.55
C ASN A 352 10.74 -45.76 5.43
N GLY A 353 10.13 -44.71 4.89
CA GLY A 353 9.12 -43.90 5.61
C GLY A 353 9.68 -42.85 6.58
N VAL A 354 11.01 -42.74 6.69
CA VAL A 354 11.68 -41.69 7.48
C VAL A 354 12.25 -40.65 6.52
N THR A 355 11.89 -39.38 6.72
CA THR A 355 12.41 -38.25 5.95
C THR A 355 13.44 -37.49 6.79
N LYS A 356 14.61 -37.23 6.22
CA LYS A 356 15.66 -36.41 6.81
C LYS A 356 15.92 -35.21 5.91
N SER A 357 16.15 -34.05 6.52
CA SER A 357 16.40 -32.79 5.80
C SER A 357 17.56 -32.05 6.46
N ALA A 358 18.35 -31.36 5.62
CA ALA A 358 19.39 -30.44 6.05
C ALA A 358 18.89 -29.00 6.27
N CYS A 359 17.60 -28.73 6.07
CA CYS A 359 17.00 -27.44 6.32
C CYS A 359 16.48 -27.32 7.76
N GLN A 360 16.84 -26.23 8.45
CA GLN A 360 16.38 -25.94 9.81
C GLN A 360 15.96 -24.48 9.93
N ASP A 361 14.68 -24.20 10.22
CA ASP A 361 14.09 -22.84 10.19
C ASP A 361 14.86 -21.78 11.01
N ASP A 362 15.61 -22.17 12.05
CA ASP A 362 16.28 -21.27 13.00
C ASP A 362 17.66 -20.72 12.54
N HIS A 363 18.24 -21.26 11.45
CA HIS A 363 19.57 -20.87 10.97
C HIS A 363 19.60 -20.62 9.46
N ALA A 364 20.34 -19.63 8.98
CA ALA A 364 20.56 -19.44 7.54
C ALA A 364 21.46 -20.55 6.95
N GLY A 365 21.19 -20.98 5.71
CA GLY A 365 21.92 -22.06 5.04
C GLY A 365 21.45 -23.49 5.38
N CYS A 366 22.26 -24.47 4.98
CA CYS A 366 21.99 -25.91 5.12
C CYS A 366 22.96 -26.58 6.09
N LYS A 367 22.43 -27.44 6.98
CA LYS A 367 23.23 -28.21 7.94
C LYS A 367 22.74 -29.65 7.96
N CYS A 368 23.64 -30.59 7.67
CA CYS A 368 23.29 -32.00 7.70
C CYS A 368 22.78 -32.42 9.09
N PRO A 369 21.73 -33.27 9.15
CA PRO A 369 21.24 -33.81 10.40
C PRO A 369 22.28 -34.75 11.04
N GLU A 370 22.11 -35.05 12.33
CA GLU A 370 23.00 -35.99 13.02
C GLU A 370 23.06 -37.35 12.31
N GLY A 371 24.25 -37.94 12.26
CA GLY A 371 24.54 -39.17 11.50
C GLY A 371 24.92 -38.93 10.03
N PHE A 372 24.92 -37.68 9.56
CA PHE A 372 25.29 -37.32 8.19
C PHE A 372 26.39 -36.26 8.14
N GLU A 373 27.18 -36.28 7.07
CA GLU A 373 28.21 -35.27 6.79
C GLU A 373 28.09 -34.72 5.36
N GLY A 374 28.57 -33.49 5.14
CA GLY A 374 28.58 -32.85 3.82
C GLY A 374 28.27 -31.36 3.89
N ASP A 375 28.01 -30.77 2.72
CA ASP A 375 27.68 -29.35 2.58
C ASP A 375 26.19 -29.04 2.80
N GLY A 376 25.35 -30.08 2.91
CA GLY A 376 23.92 -29.98 3.15
C GLY A 376 23.11 -29.39 1.99
N LYS A 377 23.74 -29.01 0.88
CA LYS A 377 23.06 -28.43 -0.28
C LYS A 377 22.39 -29.53 -1.10
N ASN A 378 21.35 -29.17 -1.86
CA ASN A 378 20.71 -30.10 -2.80
C ASN A 378 21.58 -30.34 -4.05
N THR A 379 22.81 -30.80 -3.86
CA THR A 379 23.81 -31.15 -4.89
C THR A 379 24.26 -32.60 -4.73
N THR A 380 25.07 -33.11 -5.66
CA THR A 380 25.57 -34.49 -5.67
C THR A 380 26.38 -34.87 -4.41
N THR A 381 26.87 -33.88 -3.65
CA THR A 381 27.66 -34.05 -2.41
C THR A 381 26.90 -33.76 -1.12
N GLY A 382 25.59 -33.49 -1.19
CA GLY A 382 24.72 -32.97 -0.12
C GLY A 382 24.99 -33.48 1.30
N CYS A 383 24.22 -34.49 1.75
CA CYS A 383 24.45 -35.18 3.01
C CYS A 383 24.66 -36.67 2.78
N VAL A 384 25.80 -37.20 3.25
CA VAL A 384 26.18 -38.61 3.14
C VAL A 384 26.12 -39.24 4.53
N ASP A 385 25.54 -40.44 4.58
CA ASP A 385 25.47 -41.27 5.78
C ASP A 385 26.87 -41.56 6.33
N ILE A 386 27.10 -41.23 7.60
CA ILE A 386 28.35 -41.52 8.28
C ILE A 386 28.30 -42.99 8.70
N ASN A 387 29.22 -43.80 8.20
CA ASN A 387 29.35 -45.17 8.70
C ASN A 387 30.15 -45.18 10.01
N GLU A 388 29.48 -45.07 11.17
CA GLU A 388 30.15 -44.97 12.47
C GLU A 388 30.94 -46.23 12.83
N CYS A 389 30.45 -47.41 12.37
CA CYS A 389 31.13 -48.69 12.59
C CYS A 389 32.49 -48.75 11.85
N THR A 390 32.55 -48.23 10.63
CA THR A 390 33.79 -48.22 9.82
C THR A 390 34.76 -47.16 10.33
N ARG A 391 34.25 -45.99 10.74
CA ARG A 391 35.05 -44.92 11.33
C ARG A 391 35.49 -45.19 12.75
N LYS A 392 34.94 -46.23 13.40
CA LYS A 392 35.16 -46.57 14.80
C LYS A 392 34.90 -45.39 15.72
N THR A 393 33.94 -44.53 15.41
CA THR A 393 33.60 -43.40 16.28
C THR A 393 32.72 -43.83 17.46
N LYS A 394 32.04 -44.98 17.32
CA LYS A 394 31.11 -45.57 18.28
C LYS A 394 31.24 -47.09 18.29
N CYS A 395 30.82 -47.74 19.39
CA CYS A 395 30.76 -49.19 19.51
C CYS A 395 32.13 -49.88 19.53
N GLN A 396 33.02 -49.32 20.34
CA GLN A 396 34.40 -49.78 20.50
C GLN A 396 34.57 -50.88 21.57
N CYS A 397 33.49 -51.29 22.24
CA CYS A 397 33.53 -52.36 23.25
C CYS A 397 33.91 -53.72 22.64
N SER A 398 34.67 -54.53 23.40
CA SER A 398 35.22 -55.81 22.95
C SER A 398 34.18 -56.90 22.67
N GLU A 399 32.98 -56.78 23.21
CA GLU A 399 31.87 -57.75 23.05
C GLU A 399 30.68 -57.18 22.26
N CYS A 400 30.92 -56.13 21.48
CA CYS A 400 29.90 -55.41 20.73
C CYS A 400 29.96 -55.71 19.24
N SER A 401 28.79 -55.93 18.64
CA SER A 401 28.59 -55.96 17.20
C SER A 401 27.98 -54.64 16.77
N CYS A 402 28.62 -53.96 15.83
CA CYS A 402 28.15 -52.69 15.28
C CYS A 402 27.53 -52.93 13.90
N THR A 403 26.30 -52.46 13.72
CA THR A 403 25.60 -52.48 12.44
C THR A 403 25.25 -51.06 12.03
N ASN A 404 25.73 -50.65 10.85
CA ASN A 404 25.44 -49.32 10.33
C ASN A 404 23.99 -49.26 9.83
N THR A 405 23.29 -48.20 10.19
CA THR A 405 21.93 -47.91 9.73
C THR A 405 21.89 -46.56 9.04
N TRP A 406 20.83 -46.25 8.30
CA TRP A 406 20.74 -44.95 7.63
C TRP A 406 20.40 -43.86 8.65
N GLY A 407 21.33 -42.93 8.85
CA GLY A 407 21.27 -41.85 9.83
C GLY A 407 21.68 -42.25 11.24
N GLY A 408 22.42 -43.35 11.41
CA GLY A 408 22.97 -43.75 12.70
C GLY A 408 23.42 -45.21 12.73
N TYR A 409 23.48 -45.81 13.91
CA TYR A 409 24.03 -47.15 14.08
C TYR A 409 23.28 -47.93 15.16
N ASP A 410 23.25 -49.26 15.05
CA ASP A 410 22.76 -50.17 16.08
C ASP A 410 23.90 -51.03 16.63
N CYS A 411 24.03 -51.06 17.95
CA CYS A 411 25.10 -51.76 18.64
C CYS A 411 24.56 -52.75 19.64
N GLN A 412 24.91 -54.01 19.41
CA GLN A 412 24.40 -55.14 20.16
C GLN A 412 25.54 -55.78 20.93
N CYS A 413 25.32 -56.01 22.22
CA CYS A 413 26.22 -56.80 23.03
C CYS A 413 25.91 -58.29 22.83
N GLY A 414 26.95 -59.13 22.86
CA GLY A 414 26.74 -60.59 22.85
C GLY A 414 26.00 -61.07 24.12
N GLY A 415 25.10 -62.05 23.96
CA GLY A 415 24.42 -62.71 25.08
C GLY A 415 23.30 -61.88 25.75
N ASP A 416 23.17 -61.99 27.08
CA ASP A 416 22.15 -61.31 27.91
C ASP A 416 22.61 -59.93 28.44
N LEU A 417 23.52 -59.28 27.72
CA LEU A 417 24.11 -57.99 28.10
C LEU A 417 23.33 -56.82 27.47
N LEU A 418 23.13 -55.74 28.22
CA LEU A 418 22.52 -54.49 27.75
C LEU A 418 23.62 -53.49 27.36
N TYR A 419 23.51 -52.90 26.16
CA TYR A 419 24.40 -51.84 25.71
C TYR A 419 24.02 -50.48 26.32
N ILE A 420 25.00 -49.75 26.85
CA ILE A 420 24.83 -48.38 27.35
C ILE A 420 25.62 -47.41 26.45
N GLY A 421 24.88 -46.63 25.65
CA GLY A 421 25.46 -45.77 24.62
C GLY A 421 26.30 -44.59 25.11
N GLU A 422 26.10 -44.08 26.32
CA GLU A 422 26.89 -42.97 26.87
C GLU A 422 28.33 -43.36 27.22
N HIS A 423 28.54 -44.62 27.61
CA HIS A 423 29.84 -45.13 28.06
C HIS A 423 30.43 -46.19 27.14
N ASP A 424 29.71 -46.57 26.07
CA ASP A 424 30.14 -47.59 25.11
C ASP A 424 30.52 -48.92 25.81
N THR A 425 29.63 -49.39 26.70
CA THR A 425 29.85 -50.57 27.56
C THR A 425 28.65 -51.49 27.61
N CYS A 426 28.90 -52.79 27.78
CA CYS A 426 27.90 -53.83 27.99
C CYS A 426 27.76 -54.17 29.48
N ILE A 427 26.52 -54.19 30.00
CA ILE A 427 26.24 -54.53 31.40
C ILE A 427 25.30 -55.75 31.50
N SER A 428 25.57 -56.65 32.44
CA SER A 428 24.74 -57.83 32.69
C SER A 428 23.37 -57.49 33.26
N LYS A 429 22.33 -58.13 32.72
CA LYS A 429 20.93 -57.96 33.14
C LYS A 429 20.57 -58.61 34.50
N GLN A 430 21.49 -59.34 35.14
CA GLN A 430 21.22 -60.02 36.41
C GLN A 430 21.39 -59.09 37.62
N SER A 431 20.31 -58.42 38.02
CA SER A 431 20.19 -57.84 39.35
C SER A 431 19.76 -58.92 40.35
N GLN A 432 20.72 -59.53 41.06
CA GLN A 432 20.43 -60.26 42.29
C GLN A 432 19.85 -59.27 43.31
N PRO A 433 18.61 -59.42 43.81
CA PRO A 433 18.10 -58.55 44.86
C PRO A 433 18.95 -58.76 46.11
N SER A 434 19.74 -57.75 46.48
CA SER A 434 20.55 -57.82 47.69
C SER A 434 19.61 -57.88 48.90
N LYS A 435 19.75 -58.95 49.71
CA LYS A 435 18.98 -59.15 50.95
C LYS A 435 19.08 -57.98 51.94
N LEU A 436 20.02 -57.06 51.72
CA LEU A 436 20.22 -55.84 52.50
C LEU A 436 19.15 -54.77 52.22
N GLY A 437 18.68 -54.62 50.97
CA GLY A 437 17.71 -53.59 50.60
C GLY A 437 16.33 -53.80 51.23
N TRP A 438 15.89 -55.06 51.37
CA TRP A 438 14.62 -55.41 52.00
C TRP A 438 14.61 -55.13 53.51
N PHE A 439 15.75 -55.29 54.19
CA PHE A 439 15.84 -55.00 55.63
C PHE A 439 15.75 -53.50 55.90
N VAL A 440 16.34 -52.67 55.03
CA VAL A 440 16.30 -51.20 55.18
C VAL A 440 14.89 -50.65 54.93
N THR A 441 14.17 -51.18 53.94
CA THR A 441 12.78 -50.74 53.67
C THR A 441 11.80 -51.08 54.81
N LEU A 442 11.99 -52.22 55.50
CA LEU A 442 11.17 -52.57 56.68
C LEU A 442 11.41 -51.63 57.87
N ILE A 443 12.66 -51.19 58.10
CA ILE A 443 12.98 -50.24 59.18
C ILE A 443 12.37 -48.85 58.88
N VAL A 444 12.44 -48.39 57.63
CA VAL A 444 11.86 -47.10 57.21
C VAL A 444 10.33 -47.12 57.34
N LEU A 445 9.67 -48.21 56.96
CA LEU A 445 8.21 -48.35 57.10
C LEU A 445 7.77 -48.38 58.58
N ALA A 446 8.53 -49.04 59.45
CA ALA A 446 8.27 -49.02 60.89
C ALA A 446 8.44 -47.61 61.48
N GLY A 447 9.46 -46.86 61.06
CA GLY A 447 9.68 -45.47 61.46
C GLY A 447 8.54 -44.54 61.04
N LEU A 448 8.04 -44.69 59.81
CA LEU A 448 6.90 -43.91 59.29
C LEU A 448 5.60 -44.23 60.04
N ALA A 449 5.38 -45.48 60.45
CA ALA A 449 4.21 -45.85 61.24
C ALA A 449 4.23 -45.20 62.64
N VAL A 450 5.40 -45.15 63.30
CA VAL A 450 5.56 -44.48 64.61
C VAL A 450 5.37 -42.97 64.50
N LEU A 451 5.90 -42.35 63.44
CA LEU A 451 5.68 -40.92 63.17
C LEU A 451 4.21 -40.60 62.84
N GLY A 452 3.53 -41.48 62.10
CA GLY A 452 2.10 -41.34 61.78
C GLY A 452 1.21 -41.40 63.02
N VAL A 453 1.47 -42.34 63.94
CA VAL A 453 0.72 -42.45 65.20
C VAL A 453 1.02 -41.25 66.12
N GLY A 454 2.28 -40.82 66.21
CA GLY A 454 2.67 -39.61 66.95
C GLY A 454 1.99 -38.34 66.41
N GLY A 455 1.96 -38.18 65.09
CA GLY A 455 1.29 -37.06 64.42
C GLY A 455 -0.23 -37.06 64.62
N TYR A 456 -0.88 -38.23 64.59
CA TYR A 456 -2.33 -38.34 64.82
C TYR A 456 -2.74 -37.98 66.26
N VAL A 457 -1.91 -38.36 67.26
CA VAL A 457 -2.15 -38.00 68.66
C VAL A 457 -1.99 -36.48 68.87
N VAL A 458 -0.97 -35.85 68.29
CA VAL A 458 -0.78 -34.39 68.36
C VAL A 458 -1.90 -33.64 67.63
N TYR A 459 -2.32 -34.10 66.45
CA TYR A 459 -3.45 -33.53 65.71
C TYR A 459 -4.75 -33.55 66.54
N LYS A 460 -5.04 -34.67 67.21
CA LYS A 460 -6.27 -34.85 67.99
C LYS A 460 -6.26 -34.07 69.32
N TYR A 461 -5.09 -33.81 69.92
CA TYR A 461 -4.98 -33.19 71.24
C TYR A 461 -4.55 -31.71 71.26
N ARG A 462 -3.90 -31.18 70.22
CA ARG A 462 -3.36 -29.79 70.21
C ARG A 462 -3.91 -28.89 69.11
N LEU A 463 -4.32 -29.41 67.94
CA LEU A 463 -4.70 -28.58 66.79
C LEU A 463 -6.22 -28.35 66.61
N ARG A 464 -7.09 -29.05 67.35
CA ARG A 464 -8.55 -28.79 67.30
C ARG A 464 -8.98 -27.51 68.02
N SER A 465 -8.07 -26.82 68.71
CA SER A 465 -8.37 -25.58 69.44
C SER A 465 -7.79 -24.31 68.80
N TYR A 466 -7.24 -24.36 67.58
CA TYR A 466 -6.50 -23.23 67.00
C TYR A 466 -6.80 -22.89 65.53
N MET A 467 -7.98 -23.19 65.00
CA MET A 467 -8.28 -22.89 63.60
C MET A 467 -9.68 -22.31 63.40
N ASP A 468 -9.88 -21.07 63.87
CA ASP A 468 -11.01 -20.24 63.43
C ASP A 468 -10.67 -18.74 63.24
N SER A 469 -9.38 -18.36 63.17
CA SER A 469 -9.00 -16.92 63.06
C SER A 469 -8.04 -16.55 61.92
N GLU A 470 -7.46 -17.49 61.17
CA GLU A 470 -6.43 -17.16 60.17
C GLU A 470 -6.75 -17.53 58.71
N ILE A 471 -8.00 -17.91 58.41
CA ILE A 471 -8.49 -18.08 57.01
C ILE A 471 -9.51 -16.98 56.66
N ARG A 472 -9.22 -15.73 57.07
CA ARG A 472 -9.89 -14.52 56.55
C ARG A 472 -8.92 -13.46 56.02
N ALA A 473 -7.60 -13.66 56.13
CA ALA A 473 -6.61 -12.65 55.80
C ALA A 473 -5.96 -12.78 54.39
N ILE A 474 -6.14 -13.91 53.68
CA ILE A 474 -5.43 -14.18 52.40
C ILE A 474 -6.42 -14.36 51.22
N MET A 475 -7.59 -13.70 51.27
CA MET A 475 -8.56 -13.72 50.15
C MET A 475 -9.06 -12.32 49.77
N ALA A 476 -8.30 -11.28 50.10
CA ALA A 476 -8.62 -9.89 49.79
C ALA A 476 -7.94 -9.37 48.50
N GLN A 477 -7.42 -10.24 47.64
CA GLN A 477 -6.62 -9.83 46.47
C GLN A 477 -7.21 -10.24 45.11
N TYR A 478 -8.44 -10.77 45.08
CA TYR A 478 -9.15 -11.09 43.85
C TYR A 478 -10.63 -10.67 43.94
N MET A 479 -10.89 -9.36 44.06
CA MET A 479 -12.03 -8.64 43.45
C MET A 479 -12.23 -7.25 44.07
N PRO A 480 -11.98 -6.16 43.32
CA PRO A 480 -12.53 -4.84 43.60
C PRO A 480 -13.57 -4.46 42.54
N LEU A 481 -14.82 -4.27 42.95
CA LEU A 481 -15.82 -3.53 42.17
C LEU A 481 -16.66 -2.68 43.14
N ASP A 482 -16.31 -1.40 43.23
CA ASP A 482 -17.24 -0.30 43.51
C ASP A 482 -17.98 0.02 42.19
N SER A 483 -19.21 0.55 42.08
CA SER A 483 -20.28 0.93 42.99
C SER A 483 -21.48 1.40 42.11
N GLN A 484 -22.66 1.51 42.74
CA GLN A 484 -23.83 2.35 42.42
C GLN A 484 -25.07 1.80 41.66
N ASN A 485 -26.22 2.23 42.22
CA ASN A 485 -27.62 2.25 41.77
C ASN A 485 -28.37 0.90 41.76
N GLU A 486 -29.58 0.76 42.28
CA GLU A 486 -30.71 1.65 42.65
C GLU A 486 -31.61 0.85 43.62
N SER A 487 -31.88 1.33 44.83
CA SER A 487 -33.17 1.87 45.32
C SER A 487 -34.39 0.93 45.39
N GLN A 488 -35.11 1.04 46.53
CA GLN A 488 -36.54 0.72 46.80
C GLN A 488 -36.87 -0.75 47.20
N ILE A 489 -37.67 -1.09 48.24
CA ILE A 489 -38.68 -0.41 49.08
C ILE A 489 -38.90 -1.22 50.40
N HIS A 490 -39.32 -0.50 51.46
CA HIS A 490 -40.00 -0.84 52.74
C HIS A 490 -40.66 -2.24 52.91
N MET A 491 -40.76 -2.84 54.10
CA MET A 491 -41.52 -2.45 55.32
C MET A 491 -41.02 -3.28 56.52
N ALA A 492 -40.73 -2.69 57.68
CA ALA A 492 -41.66 -2.45 58.81
C ALA A 492 -42.32 -3.74 59.35
N ASP A 493 -41.87 -4.16 60.54
CA ASP A 493 -42.67 -4.89 61.52
C ASP A 493 -42.35 -4.38 62.92
N GLU A 494 -43.40 -4.29 63.73
CA GLU A 494 -43.57 -3.55 64.98
C GLU A 494 -42.90 -4.20 66.20
N ILE A 495 -42.40 -3.37 67.13
CA ILE A 495 -42.73 -3.23 68.58
C ILE A 495 -41.59 -2.49 69.29
#